data_AF-A0A4V0XDF7-F1
#
_entry.id   AF-A0A4V0XDF7-F1
#
_cell.length_a   1.000
_cell.length_b   1.000
_cell.length_c   1.000
_cell.angle_alpha   90.00
_cell.angle_beta   90.00
_cell.angle_gamma   90.00
#
_symmetry.space_group_name_H-M   'P 1'
#
loop_
_entity.id
_entity.type
_entity.pdbx_description
1 polymer ?
#
loop_
_entity_poly.entity_id
_entity_poly.type
_entity_poly.pdbx_seq_one_letter_code
_entity_poly.pdbx_strand_id
1 'polypeptide(L)'
;MHGMEVKPFACTVIPMVQACLSMLRFRFSPVIGVAMVLLATSGSPVGGPLLPARAASALLESVKQNPGLAKSLCAQFKQLNASGQSATSPQAIASVARNQGLSPVDAEVLATYVIGLHCPDVF
;
A
#
# COMPACT_ATOMS: atom_id res chain seq x y z
N MET A 1 -23.15 1.56 -41.73
CA MET A 1 -22.06 0.73 -42.29
C MET A 1 -20.78 1.56 -42.33
N HIS A 2 -20.07 1.70 -41.21
CA HIS A 2 -18.69 2.20 -41.16
C HIS A 2 -18.02 1.46 -40.01
N GLY A 3 -17.12 0.53 -40.37
CA GLY A 3 -16.45 -0.36 -39.43
C GLY A 3 -15.36 0.37 -38.64
N MET A 4 -15.34 0.11 -37.34
CA MET A 4 -14.20 0.43 -36.48
C MET A 4 -13.48 -0.87 -36.19
N GLU A 5 -12.36 -1.07 -36.90
CA GLU A 5 -11.42 -2.16 -36.70
C GLU A 5 -10.58 -1.85 -35.44
N VAL A 6 -10.84 -2.59 -34.36
CA VAL A 6 -10.07 -2.50 -33.10
C VAL A 6 -8.88 -3.45 -33.17
N LYS A 7 -7.68 -2.87 -33.29
CA LYS A 7 -6.40 -3.60 -33.34
C LYS A 7 -5.95 -3.96 -31.91
N PRO A 8 -5.54 -5.21 -31.63
CA PRO A 8 -5.20 -5.63 -30.27
C PRO A 8 -3.87 -5.03 -29.81
N PHE A 9 -3.91 -4.36 -28.66
CA PHE A 9 -2.72 -4.03 -27.88
C PHE A 9 -2.17 -5.31 -27.26
N ALA A 10 -1.02 -5.76 -27.76
CA ALA A 10 -0.22 -6.79 -27.14
C ALA A 10 0.35 -6.25 -25.82
N CYS A 11 -0.18 -6.69 -24.68
CA CYS A 11 0.50 -6.58 -23.39
C CYS A 11 1.68 -7.55 -23.37
N THR A 12 2.85 -7.08 -23.81
CA THR A 12 4.11 -7.81 -23.62
C THR A 12 4.45 -7.81 -22.13
N VAL A 13 4.40 -9.00 -21.56
CA VAL A 13 4.82 -9.36 -20.20
C VAL A 13 6.32 -9.07 -20.07
N ILE A 14 6.72 -8.16 -19.18
CA ILE A 14 8.13 -7.85 -18.89
C ILE A 14 8.61 -8.79 -17.76
N PRO A 15 9.54 -9.72 -17.99
CA PRO A 15 10.14 -10.53 -16.93
C PRO A 15 11.21 -9.71 -16.17
N MET A 16 10.81 -9.08 -15.06
CA MET A 16 11.72 -8.40 -14.12
C MET A 16 12.09 -9.31 -12.92
N VAL A 17 12.45 -10.57 -13.21
CA VAL A 17 12.84 -11.56 -12.18
C VAL A 17 14.08 -12.32 -12.66
N GLN A 18 15.23 -11.64 -12.84
CA GLN A 18 16.49 -12.36 -13.13
C GLN A 18 17.77 -11.52 -12.91
N ALA A 19 17.88 -10.73 -11.84
CA ALA A 19 19.13 -10.01 -11.58
C ALA A 19 19.34 -9.60 -10.11
N CYS A 20 19.34 -10.55 -9.17
CA CYS A 20 19.93 -10.29 -7.84
C CYS A 20 20.33 -11.57 -7.10
N LEU A 21 20.86 -12.58 -7.81
CA LEU A 21 21.32 -13.82 -7.20
C LEU A 21 22.73 -14.17 -7.68
N SER A 22 23.73 -13.38 -7.28
CA SER A 22 25.15 -13.76 -7.29
C SER A 22 25.98 -12.68 -6.58
N MET A 23 26.97 -13.10 -5.79
CA MET A 23 28.00 -12.29 -5.11
C MET A 23 27.62 -11.72 -3.73
N LEU A 24 27.64 -12.56 -2.68
CA LEU A 24 28.53 -12.27 -1.54
C LEU A 24 28.74 -13.52 -0.67
N ARG A 25 29.72 -14.34 -1.06
CA ARG A 25 30.31 -15.34 -0.18
C ARG A 25 31.31 -14.63 0.75
N PHE A 26 30.86 -14.15 1.91
CA PHE A 26 31.78 -13.81 3.00
C PHE A 26 32.09 -15.08 3.79
N ARG A 27 33.31 -15.60 3.63
CA ARG A 27 33.93 -16.53 4.59
C ARG A 27 34.83 -15.72 5.51
N PHE A 28 34.49 -15.59 6.79
CA PHE A 28 35.34 -15.16 7.92
C PHE A 28 34.42 -15.14 9.14
N SER A 29 34.67 -15.68 10.33
CA SER A 29 35.55 -16.69 10.93
C SER A 29 34.86 -17.01 12.28
N PRO A 30 34.92 -18.23 12.85
CA PRO A 30 34.28 -18.54 14.13
C PRO A 30 35.15 -18.04 15.26
N VAL A 31 34.57 -17.36 16.27
CA VAL A 31 35.05 -17.26 17.68
C VAL A 31 34.24 -16.15 18.38
N ILE A 32 33.78 -16.45 19.61
CA ILE A 32 33.01 -15.61 20.57
C ILE A 32 31.49 -15.63 20.29
N GLY A 33 30.69 -16.49 20.92
CA GLY A 33 30.59 -16.65 22.37
C GLY A 33 29.61 -15.60 22.92
N VAL A 34 28.33 -15.65 22.51
CA VAL A 34 27.28 -14.81 23.10
C VAL A 34 26.27 -15.72 23.78
N ALA A 35 26.17 -15.52 25.09
CA ALA A 35 25.43 -16.33 26.05
C ALA A 35 23.95 -16.49 25.69
N MET A 36 23.49 -17.72 25.82
CA MET A 36 22.08 -18.09 25.77
C MET A 36 21.37 -17.55 27.03
N VAL A 37 20.64 -16.44 26.90
CA VAL A 37 19.72 -16.00 27.95
C VAL A 37 18.40 -16.73 27.76
N LEU A 38 18.23 -17.81 28.54
CA LEU A 38 16.95 -18.48 28.74
C LEU A 38 16.09 -17.66 29.71
N LEU A 39 15.12 -16.92 29.19
CA LEU A 39 14.01 -16.37 29.96
C LEU A 39 12.74 -17.11 29.57
N ALA A 40 12.47 -18.19 30.30
CA ALA A 40 11.14 -18.78 30.36
C ALA A 40 10.31 -17.98 31.36
N THR A 41 9.24 -17.33 30.92
CA THR A 41 7.97 -17.24 31.66
C THR A 41 6.83 -16.87 30.72
N SER A 42 5.78 -17.66 30.80
CA SER A 42 4.48 -17.56 30.15
C SER A 42 3.65 -16.40 30.71
N GLY A 43 3.11 -15.56 29.83
CA GLY A 43 2.09 -14.56 30.18
C GLY A 43 1.48 -13.96 28.92
N SER A 44 0.20 -14.22 28.69
CA SER A 44 -0.56 -13.75 27.52
C SER A 44 -0.62 -12.21 27.45
N PRO A 45 -0.34 -11.57 26.29
CA PRO A 45 -0.67 -10.17 26.09
C PRO A 45 -2.16 -10.04 25.78
N VAL A 46 -3.02 -9.98 26.81
CA VAL A 46 -4.34 -9.36 26.67
C VAL A 46 -4.16 -7.87 26.92
N GLY A 47 -3.88 -7.13 25.86
CA GLY A 47 -3.61 -5.70 25.89
C GLY A 47 -3.14 -5.22 24.52
N GLY A 48 -4.04 -5.28 23.54
CA GLY A 48 -3.77 -4.83 22.17
C GLY A 48 -3.37 -3.35 22.13
N PRO A 49 -2.57 -2.92 21.13
CA PRO A 49 -2.19 -1.52 21.01
C PRO A 49 -3.43 -0.70 20.60
N LEU A 50 -4.07 -0.07 21.59
CA LEU A 50 -4.84 1.12 21.34
C LEU A 50 -3.83 2.23 21.07
N LEU A 51 -3.73 2.71 19.83
CA LEU A 51 -3.59 4.13 19.43
C LEU A 51 -3.05 4.30 17.98
N PRO A 52 -3.88 4.15 16.93
CA PRO A 52 -3.61 4.72 15.61
C PRO A 52 -4.22 6.13 15.41
N ALA A 53 -5.01 6.65 16.37
CA ALA A 53 -5.79 7.88 16.19
C ALA A 53 -4.93 9.13 15.89
N ARG A 54 -3.71 9.22 16.44
CA ARG A 54 -2.82 10.36 16.20
C ARG A 54 -2.17 10.31 14.81
N ALA A 55 -1.82 9.11 14.32
CA ALA A 55 -1.24 8.91 13.01
C ALA A 55 -2.26 9.19 11.90
N ALA A 56 -3.48 8.70 12.05
CA ALA A 56 -4.59 9.01 11.15
C ALA A 56 -4.85 10.52 11.10
N SER A 57 -4.83 11.23 12.24
CA SER A 57 -5.03 12.68 12.27
C SER A 57 -3.98 13.45 11.48
N ALA A 58 -2.69 13.12 11.64
CA ALA A 58 -1.61 13.78 10.91
C ALA A 58 -1.63 13.47 9.41
N LEU A 59 -1.96 12.22 9.04
CA LEU A 59 -2.15 11.80 7.66
C LEU A 59 -3.29 12.58 7.00
N LEU A 60 -4.46 12.61 7.64
CA LEU A 60 -5.64 13.28 7.08
C LEU A 60 -5.42 14.79 6.99
N GLU A 61 -4.70 15.39 7.95
CA GLU A 61 -4.33 16.81 7.90
C GLU A 61 -3.44 17.13 6.69
N SER A 62 -2.50 16.24 6.34
CA SER A 62 -1.64 16.41 5.16
C SER A 62 -2.44 16.45 3.86
N VAL A 63 -3.54 15.70 3.79
CA VAL A 63 -4.41 15.65 2.60
C VAL A 63 -5.35 16.84 2.55
N LYS A 64 -5.88 17.28 3.71
CA LYS A 64 -6.66 18.53 3.82
C LYS A 64 -5.86 19.74 3.34
N GLN A 65 -4.58 19.80 3.69
CA GLN A 65 -3.67 20.89 3.31
C GLN A 65 -3.14 20.74 1.87
N ASN A 66 -3.34 19.59 1.24
CA ASN A 66 -2.89 19.29 -0.12
C ASN A 66 -4.05 18.86 -1.04
N PRO A 67 -4.83 19.81 -1.57
CA PRO A 67 -5.93 19.50 -2.48
C PRO A 67 -5.47 18.87 -3.81
N GLY A 68 -4.19 19.03 -4.17
CA GLY A 68 -3.60 18.37 -5.34
C GLY A 68 -3.52 16.85 -5.16
N LEU A 69 -3.07 16.41 -3.98
CA LEU A 69 -3.04 14.99 -3.62
C LEU A 69 -4.45 14.40 -3.55
N ALA A 70 -5.41 15.10 -2.94
CA ALA A 70 -6.79 14.63 -2.89
C ALA A 70 -7.39 14.43 -4.30
N LYS A 71 -7.15 15.38 -5.21
CA LYS A 71 -7.61 15.28 -6.61
C LYS A 71 -6.93 14.15 -7.39
N SER A 72 -5.63 13.91 -7.18
CA SER A 72 -4.91 12.84 -7.86
C SER A 72 -5.38 11.46 -7.40
N LEU A 73 -5.59 11.28 -6.10
CA LEU A 73 -6.20 10.07 -5.54
C LEU A 73 -7.62 9.88 -6.08
N CYS A 74 -8.42 10.95 -6.13
CA CYS A 74 -9.76 10.89 -6.70
C CYS A 74 -9.78 10.41 -8.16
N ALA A 75 -8.88 10.94 -8.99
CA ALA A 75 -8.77 10.53 -10.38
C ALA A 75 -8.37 9.05 -10.51
N GLN A 76 -7.44 8.59 -9.67
CA GLN A 76 -7.06 7.18 -9.59
C GLN A 76 -8.25 6.29 -9.22
N PHE A 77 -9.05 6.69 -8.22
CA PHE A 77 -10.22 5.93 -7.81
C PHE A 77 -11.31 5.88 -8.89
N LYS A 78 -11.53 6.98 -9.60
CA LYS A 78 -12.45 7.01 -10.76
C LYS A 78 -12.03 6.03 -11.86
N GLN A 79 -10.73 5.87 -12.10
CA GLN A 79 -10.22 4.88 -13.08
C GLN A 79 -10.47 3.43 -12.63
N LEU A 80 -10.34 3.15 -11.33
CA LEU A 80 -10.65 1.83 -10.78
C LEU A 80 -12.14 1.51 -10.93
N ASN A 81 -13.02 2.44 -10.57
CA ASN A 81 -14.46 2.26 -10.73
C ASN A 81 -14.89 2.11 -12.19
N ALA A 82 -14.29 2.87 -13.11
CA ALA A 82 -14.52 2.70 -14.55
C ALA A 82 -14.12 1.29 -15.04
N SER A 83 -13.23 0.61 -14.32
CA SER A 83 -12.81 -0.77 -14.57
C SER A 83 -13.59 -1.81 -13.73
N GLY A 84 -14.64 -1.39 -13.02
CA GLY A 84 -15.46 -2.25 -12.17
C GLY A 84 -14.84 -2.63 -10.83
N GLN A 85 -13.76 -1.96 -10.41
CA GLN A 85 -13.08 -2.21 -9.14
C GLN A 85 -13.45 -1.15 -8.11
N SER A 86 -13.74 -1.57 -6.88
CA SER A 86 -13.94 -0.63 -5.77
C SER A 86 -12.61 0.03 -5.37
N ALA A 87 -12.67 1.32 -5.07
CA ALA A 87 -11.54 2.10 -4.60
C ALA A 87 -11.03 1.67 -3.21
N THR A 88 -11.83 0.90 -2.47
CA THR A 88 -11.48 0.32 -1.16
C THR A 88 -11.21 -1.18 -1.22
N SER A 89 -11.10 -1.76 -2.43
CA SER A 89 -10.69 -3.16 -2.58
C SER A 89 -9.27 -3.39 -2.02
N PRO A 90 -8.95 -4.62 -1.53
CA PRO A 90 -7.62 -4.90 -0.97
C PRO A 90 -6.46 -4.54 -1.91
N GLN A 91 -6.65 -4.74 -3.21
CA GLN A 91 -5.67 -4.42 -4.25
C GLN A 91 -5.51 -2.90 -4.45
N ALA A 92 -6.60 -2.15 -4.40
CA ALA A 92 -6.59 -0.69 -4.47
C ALA A 92 -5.90 -0.10 -3.23
N ILE A 93 -6.28 -0.55 -2.04
CA ILE A 93 -5.66 -0.11 -0.78
C ILE A 93 -4.18 -0.43 -0.74
N ALA A 94 -3.76 -1.64 -1.15
CA ALA A 94 -2.34 -1.98 -1.25
C ALA A 94 -1.58 -1.09 -2.25
N SER A 95 -2.25 -0.61 -3.29
CA SER A 95 -1.64 0.31 -4.26
C SER A 95 -1.51 1.73 -3.69
N VAL A 96 -2.54 2.25 -3.02
CA VAL A 96 -2.46 3.53 -2.29
C VAL A 96 -1.39 3.47 -1.22
N ALA A 97 -1.37 2.41 -0.41
CA ALA A 97 -0.38 2.22 0.66
C ALA A 97 1.06 2.31 0.12
N ARG A 98 1.36 1.59 -0.97
CA ARG A 98 2.68 1.65 -1.62
C ARG A 98 3.00 3.02 -2.17
N ASN A 99 2.05 3.66 -2.86
CA ASN A 99 2.26 4.95 -3.51
C ASN A 99 2.43 6.11 -2.51
N GLN A 100 1.81 6.00 -1.34
CA GLN A 100 1.84 7.04 -0.30
C GLN A 100 2.79 6.72 0.86
N GLY A 101 3.45 5.55 0.84
CA GLY A 101 4.33 5.12 1.93
C GLY A 101 3.58 4.89 3.26
N LEU A 102 2.37 4.34 3.18
CA LEU A 102 1.46 4.14 4.32
C LEU A 102 1.31 2.67 4.68
N SER A 103 0.83 2.41 5.90
CA SER A 103 0.28 1.09 6.23
C SER A 103 -1.02 0.83 5.44
N PRO A 104 -1.42 -0.43 5.23
CA PRO A 104 -2.71 -0.73 4.58
C PRO A 104 -3.90 -0.09 5.30
N VAL A 105 -3.87 -0.08 6.64
CA VAL A 105 -4.94 0.50 7.47
C VAL A 105 -5.03 2.01 7.25
N ASP A 106 -3.89 2.69 7.28
CA ASP A 106 -3.83 4.14 7.04
C ASP A 106 -4.25 4.51 5.61
N ALA A 107 -3.92 3.67 4.63
CA ALA A 107 -4.34 3.83 3.24
C ALA A 107 -5.85 3.65 3.06
N GLU A 108 -6.47 2.73 3.80
CA GLU A 108 -7.93 2.55 3.81
C GLU A 108 -8.65 3.76 4.43
N VAL A 109 -8.14 4.27 5.55
CA VAL A 109 -8.64 5.51 6.16
C VAL A 109 -8.47 6.70 5.22
N LEU A 110 -7.33 6.80 4.53
CA LEU A 110 -7.10 7.83 3.52
C LEU A 110 -8.10 7.75 2.37
N ALA A 111 -8.29 6.55 1.82
CA ALA A 111 -9.17 6.34 0.67
C ALA A 111 -10.61 6.73 1.01
N THR A 112 -11.14 6.23 2.12
CA THR A 112 -12.51 6.55 2.57
C THR A 112 -12.70 8.05 2.84
N TYR A 113 -11.70 8.71 3.43
CA TYR A 113 -11.76 10.16 3.66
C TYR A 113 -11.78 10.96 2.36
N VAL A 114 -10.87 10.66 1.43
CA VAL A 114 -10.82 11.34 0.12
C VAL A 114 -12.10 11.11 -0.67
N ILE A 115 -12.64 9.89 -0.65
CA ILE A 115 -13.91 9.58 -1.33
C ILE A 115 -15.03 10.44 -0.76
N GLY A 116 -15.19 10.44 0.57
CA GLY A 116 -16.28 11.16 1.24
C GLY A 116 -16.23 12.68 1.09
N LEU A 117 -15.04 13.26 0.87
CA LEU A 117 -14.87 14.72 0.77
C LEU A 117 -14.68 15.25 -0.64
N HIS A 118 -14.14 14.44 -1.55
CA HIS A 118 -13.66 14.90 -2.85
C HIS A 118 -14.18 14.09 -4.04
N CYS A 119 -14.79 12.92 -3.83
CA CYS A 119 -15.19 12.01 -4.91
C CYS A 119 -16.61 11.47 -4.73
N PRO A 120 -17.66 12.29 -4.90
CA PRO A 120 -19.05 11.86 -4.68
C PRO A 120 -19.50 10.72 -5.61
N ASP A 121 -18.82 10.53 -6.74
CA ASP A 121 -19.17 9.53 -7.76
C ASP A 121 -18.40 8.21 -7.63
N VAL A 122 -17.60 8.04 -6.56
CA VAL A 122 -16.69 6.89 -6.38
C VAL A 122 -17.19 5.93 -5.30
N PHE A 123 -17.04 4.62 -5.53
CA PHE A 123 -17.43 3.51 -4.65
C PHE A 123 -16.35 2.42 -4.47
#